data_AF-A0A1Y6JX16-F1
#
_entry.id   AF-A0A1Y6JX16-F1
#
_cell.length_a   1.000
_cell.length_b   1.000
_cell.length_c   1.000
_cell.angle_alpha   90.00
_cell.angle_beta   90.00
_cell.angle_gamma   90.00
#
_symmetry.space_group_name_H-M   'P 1'
#
loop_
_entity.id
_entity.type
_entity.pdbx_description
1 polymer ?
#
loop_
_entity_poly.entity_id
_entity_poly.type
_entity_poly.pdbx_seq_one_letter_code
_entity_poly.pdbx_strand_id
1 'polypeptide(L)'
;MKPYFFTFLIFLLSSKALAGELCKELIPDEAALFQSYDLGKDFACLYNTSDTDEYATLSFYSKQKNASRLIASNKSLITANDARDQMNVPDINKSDNGSVQLLWSYPNGVDWLKLSFSNGELYLVNAGKELRLPVSLVEGEVNSLVLVNVAKGSSTVPFSKINRDQVFDKNALSLEPGSFAAAVSQDKATLYIDASEGSRTKGYLIKGDRVRILEYRFGFLKIAYESKSGAVLHRWVELSSVI
;
A
#
# COMPACT_ATOMS: atom_id res chain seq x y z
N MET A 1 -26.82 30.10 22.86
CA MET A 1 -26.07 28.95 22.31
C MET A 1 -25.12 29.48 21.26
N LYS A 2 -23.81 29.42 21.52
CA LYS A 2 -22.74 29.91 20.62
C LYS A 2 -22.45 28.84 19.56
N PRO A 3 -22.17 29.24 18.30
CA PRO A 3 -21.81 28.32 17.24
C PRO A 3 -20.32 27.95 17.37
N TYR A 4 -20.01 26.66 17.51
CA TYR A 4 -18.65 26.12 17.52
C TYR A 4 -18.39 25.28 16.25
N PHE A 5 -18.54 25.88 15.06
CA PHE A 5 -18.30 25.14 13.81
C PHE A 5 -17.41 25.83 12.78
N PHE A 6 -16.91 27.05 13.04
CA PHE A 6 -16.12 27.80 12.04
C PHE A 6 -14.60 27.81 12.27
N THR A 7 -14.11 27.34 13.41
CA THR A 7 -12.67 27.45 13.76
C THR A 7 -11.83 26.25 13.30
N PHE A 8 -12.44 25.11 12.97
CA PHE A 8 -11.71 23.91 12.57
C PHE A 8 -11.28 23.92 11.09
N LEU A 9 -12.07 24.57 10.22
CA LEU A 9 -11.77 24.65 8.78
C LEU A 9 -10.59 25.58 8.47
N ILE A 10 -10.43 26.66 9.24
CA ILE A 10 -9.35 27.64 9.04
C ILE A 10 -7.99 27.06 9.45
N PHE A 11 -7.95 26.19 10.46
CA PHE A 11 -6.70 25.58 10.96
C PHE A 11 -6.11 24.55 9.98
N LEU A 12 -6.97 23.81 9.26
CA LEU A 12 -6.54 22.84 8.25
C LEU A 12 -6.02 23.50 6.97
N LEU A 13 -6.55 24.66 6.60
CA LEU A 13 -6.09 25.43 5.44
C LEU A 13 -4.76 26.14 5.72
N SER A 14 -4.57 26.69 6.92
CA SER A 14 -3.32 27.37 7.29
C SER A 14 -2.13 26.41 7.42
N SER A 15 -2.37 25.18 7.87
CA SER A 15 -1.29 24.22 8.13
C SER A 15 -0.73 23.59 6.84
N LYS A 16 -1.59 23.34 5.84
CA LYS A 16 -1.15 22.91 4.49
C LYS A 16 -0.37 24.01 3.76
N ALA A 17 -0.81 25.26 3.86
CA ALA A 17 -0.09 26.40 3.26
C ALA A 17 1.34 26.52 3.81
N LEU A 18 1.51 26.35 5.13
CA LEU A 18 2.81 26.41 5.78
C LEU A 18 3.76 25.28 5.33
N ALA A 19 3.26 24.04 5.20
CA ALA A 19 4.09 22.94 4.71
C ALA A 19 4.54 23.17 3.25
N GLY A 20 3.67 23.74 2.41
CA GLY A 20 4.00 24.08 1.02
C GLY A 20 5.09 25.14 0.91
N GLU A 21 5.03 26.19 1.73
CA GLU A 21 6.07 27.25 1.79
C GLU A 21 7.41 26.66 2.25
N LEU A 22 7.41 25.91 3.35
CA LEU A 22 8.62 25.24 3.85
C LEU A 22 9.23 24.29 2.82
N CYS A 23 8.41 23.57 2.06
CA CYS A 23 8.91 22.71 0.99
C CYS A 23 9.61 23.54 -0.09
N LYS A 24 9.03 24.64 -0.56
CA LYS A 24 9.64 25.50 -1.59
C LYS A 24 10.98 26.11 -1.15
N GLU A 25 11.14 26.38 0.15
CA GLU A 25 12.40 26.91 0.68
C GLU A 25 13.52 25.86 0.80
N LEU A 26 13.18 24.57 0.87
CA LEU A 26 14.14 23.51 1.22
C LEU A 26 14.46 22.54 0.10
N ILE A 27 13.57 22.42 -0.90
CA ILE A 27 13.87 21.64 -2.11
C ILE A 27 14.86 22.42 -2.99
N PRO A 28 15.59 21.75 -3.89
CA PRO A 28 16.46 22.44 -4.85
C PRO A 28 15.71 23.54 -5.63
N ASP A 29 16.35 24.65 -5.96
CA ASP A 29 15.71 25.82 -6.57
C ASP A 29 15.04 25.49 -7.91
N GLU A 30 15.63 24.56 -8.67
CA GLU A 30 15.11 24.05 -9.94
C GLU A 30 13.99 23.01 -9.79
N ALA A 31 13.68 22.58 -8.58
CA ALA A 31 12.74 21.49 -8.35
C ALA A 31 11.27 21.93 -8.47
N ALA A 32 10.48 21.11 -9.16
CA ALA A 32 9.03 21.26 -9.22
C ALA A 32 8.38 20.56 -8.01
N LEU A 33 7.79 21.32 -7.09
CA LEU A 33 6.99 20.79 -5.98
C LEU A 33 5.62 20.31 -6.50
N PHE A 34 5.31 19.03 -6.30
CA PHE A 34 4.01 18.45 -6.64
C PHE A 34 3.05 18.46 -5.47
N GLN A 35 3.53 18.05 -4.28
CA GLN A 35 2.68 17.93 -3.10
C GLN A 35 3.47 18.14 -1.81
N SER A 36 2.82 18.71 -0.81
CA SER A 36 3.32 18.85 0.55
C SER A 36 2.36 18.24 1.55
N TYR A 37 2.90 17.62 2.59
CA TYR A 37 2.14 16.97 3.66
C TYR A 37 2.53 17.59 5.00
N ASP A 38 1.56 18.10 5.74
CA ASP A 38 1.78 18.55 7.11
C ASP A 38 1.61 17.38 8.09
N LEU A 39 2.65 17.08 8.85
CA LEU A 39 2.72 15.94 9.78
C LEU A 39 2.95 16.43 11.23
N GLY A 40 2.42 17.62 11.54
CA GLY A 40 2.54 18.27 12.84
C GLY A 40 3.90 18.91 13.03
N LYS A 41 4.77 18.29 13.84
CA LYS A 41 6.16 18.76 14.03
C LYS A 41 7.08 18.43 12.85
N ASP A 42 6.62 17.60 11.94
CA ASP A 42 7.33 17.23 10.71
C ASP A 42 6.47 17.56 9.50
N PHE A 43 7.05 17.42 8.30
CA PHE A 43 6.34 17.56 7.02
C PHE A 43 7.04 16.73 5.96
N ALA A 44 6.36 16.49 4.84
CA ALA A 44 6.95 15.81 3.68
C ALA A 44 6.73 16.61 2.39
N CYS A 45 7.69 16.51 1.48
CA CYS A 45 7.70 17.17 0.19
C CYS A 45 7.85 16.12 -0.91
N LEU A 46 6.93 16.10 -1.86
CA LEU A 46 6.99 15.33 -3.08
C LEU A 46 7.30 16.27 -4.24
N TYR A 47 8.45 16.09 -4.86
CA TYR A 47 8.95 17.00 -5.89
C TYR A 47 9.79 16.25 -6.93
N ASN A 48 10.10 16.94 -8.03
CA ASN A 48 11.05 16.45 -9.02
C ASN A 48 12.17 17.46 -9.25
N THR A 49 13.40 16.98 -9.44
CA THR A 49 14.57 17.80 -9.73
C THR A 49 14.79 18.03 -11.23
N SER A 50 14.35 17.10 -12.07
CA SER A 50 14.43 17.23 -13.53
C SER A 50 13.23 16.57 -14.19
N ASP A 51 12.68 17.19 -15.24
CA ASP A 51 11.58 16.61 -16.02
C ASP A 51 11.94 15.28 -16.71
N THR A 52 13.23 14.94 -16.78
CA THR A 52 13.74 13.67 -17.30
C THR A 52 13.87 12.58 -16.25
N ASP A 53 13.70 12.89 -14.96
CA ASP A 53 13.82 11.90 -13.90
C ASP A 53 12.68 10.88 -14.00
N GLU A 54 13.02 9.59 -13.90
CA GLU A 54 12.04 8.50 -13.92
C GLU A 54 11.15 8.51 -12.67
N TYR A 55 11.72 8.93 -11.54
CA TYR A 55 11.08 8.90 -10.22
C TYR A 55 11.06 10.28 -9.57
N ALA A 56 9.95 10.58 -8.91
CA ALA A 56 9.84 11.74 -8.03
C ALA A 56 10.60 11.48 -6.70
N THR A 57 11.03 12.56 -6.08
CA THR A 57 11.68 12.55 -4.76
C THR A 57 10.63 12.81 -3.68
N LEU A 58 10.52 11.89 -2.73
CA LEU A 58 9.75 12.07 -1.49
C LEU A 58 10.72 12.29 -0.32
N SER A 59 10.71 13.47 0.27
CA SER A 59 11.58 13.84 1.39
C SER A 59 10.78 14.23 2.63
N PHE A 60 11.20 13.72 3.79
CA PHE A 60 10.65 14.06 5.10
C PHE A 60 11.57 15.04 5.82
N TYR A 61 10.98 16.03 6.49
CA TYR A 61 11.69 17.07 7.23
C TYR A 61 11.08 17.25 8.61
N SER A 62 11.92 17.64 9.59
CA SER A 62 11.48 18.00 10.94
C SER A 62 11.58 19.51 11.15
N LYS A 63 10.51 20.12 11.67
CA LYS A 63 10.47 21.54 12.03
C LYS A 63 11.25 21.73 13.32
N GLN A 64 12.42 22.37 13.26
CA GLN A 64 13.15 22.78 14.47
C GLN A 64 13.06 24.29 14.68
N LYS A 65 13.42 24.75 15.89
CA LYS A 65 13.25 26.15 16.33
C LYS A 65 13.91 27.18 15.40
N ASN A 66 15.03 26.81 14.77
CA ASN A 66 15.86 27.73 13.98
C ASN A 66 15.98 27.34 12.50
N ALA A 67 15.76 26.07 12.16
CA ALA A 67 15.83 25.57 10.78
C ALA A 67 15.12 24.22 10.69
N SER A 68 14.55 23.92 9.52
CA SER A 68 14.06 22.59 9.22
C SER A 68 15.23 21.65 8.91
N ARG A 69 15.14 20.38 9.32
CA ARG A 69 16.17 19.36 9.08
C ARG A 69 15.62 18.24 8.21
N LEU A 70 16.34 17.85 7.15
CA LEU A 70 16.03 16.63 6.40
C LEU A 70 16.14 15.40 7.34
N ILE A 71 15.10 14.58 7.33
CA ILE A 71 15.02 13.32 8.06
C ILE A 71 15.42 12.16 7.15
N ALA A 72 14.76 12.06 6.00
CA ALA A 72 14.92 10.95 5.07
C ALA A 72 14.42 11.37 3.69
N SER A 73 14.93 10.71 2.64
CA SER A 73 14.51 10.95 1.26
C SER A 73 14.51 9.64 0.47
N ASN A 74 13.61 9.52 -0.50
CA ASN A 74 13.48 8.37 -1.38
C ASN A 74 13.17 8.82 -2.82
N LYS A 75 13.76 8.14 -3.81
CA LYS A 75 13.59 8.39 -5.26
C LYS A 75 13.21 7.13 -6.05
N SER A 76 12.45 6.23 -5.44
CA SER A 76 12.11 4.92 -6.02
C SER A 76 10.73 4.38 -5.61
N LEU A 77 9.91 5.23 -4.99
CA LEU A 77 8.55 4.87 -4.57
C LEU A 77 7.47 5.37 -5.53
N ILE A 78 7.68 6.53 -6.15
CA ILE A 78 6.66 7.23 -6.94
C ILE A 78 7.31 7.65 -8.25
N THR A 79 6.73 7.27 -9.39
CA THR A 79 7.24 7.71 -10.69
C THR A 79 7.01 9.21 -10.87
N ALA A 80 7.85 9.89 -11.66
CA ALA A 80 7.67 11.32 -11.89
C ALA A 80 6.33 11.62 -12.59
N ASN A 81 5.87 10.72 -13.47
CA ASN A 81 4.57 10.84 -14.15
C ASN A 81 3.40 10.69 -13.17
N ASP A 82 3.43 9.68 -12.30
CA ASP A 82 2.37 9.50 -11.29
C ASP A 82 2.25 10.72 -10.37
N ALA A 83 3.38 11.32 -10.00
CA ALA A 83 3.41 12.51 -9.16
C ALA A 83 2.87 13.76 -9.88
N ARG A 84 3.23 13.92 -11.17
CA ARG A 84 2.76 15.03 -12.01
C ARG A 84 1.25 14.94 -12.28
N ASP A 85 0.75 13.74 -12.55
CA ASP A 85 -0.65 13.49 -12.93
C ASP A 85 -1.55 13.21 -11.71
N GLN A 86 -0.97 13.14 -10.50
CA GLN A 86 -1.64 12.82 -9.23
C GLN A 86 -2.41 11.49 -9.23
N MET A 87 -1.99 10.51 -10.04
CA MET A 87 -2.74 9.26 -10.21
C MET A 87 -2.37 8.15 -9.21
N ASN A 88 -1.10 8.07 -8.77
CA ASN A 88 -0.63 7.05 -7.82
C ASN A 88 0.25 7.66 -6.72
N VAL A 89 -0.18 8.79 -6.18
CA VAL A 89 0.49 9.46 -5.08
C VAL A 89 -0.10 8.96 -3.75
N PRO A 90 0.71 8.53 -2.77
CA PRO A 90 0.19 8.03 -1.52
C PRO A 90 -0.36 9.17 -0.65
N ASP A 91 -1.37 8.84 0.15
CA ASP A 91 -1.66 9.58 1.36
C ASP A 91 -0.57 9.28 2.39
N ILE A 92 -0.13 10.31 3.12
CA ILE A 92 0.91 10.20 4.14
C ILE A 92 0.34 10.66 5.47
N ASN A 93 0.34 9.75 6.44
CA ASN A 93 -0.11 10.01 7.79
C ASN A 93 1.01 9.71 8.79
N LYS A 94 1.01 10.43 9.91
CA LYS A 94 1.93 10.19 11.01
C LYS A 94 1.14 10.02 12.31
N SER A 95 1.38 8.92 13.02
CA SER A 95 0.76 8.67 14.33
C SER A 95 1.56 9.29 15.48
N ASP A 96 0.91 9.45 16.63
CA ASP A 96 1.49 10.08 17.83
C ASP A 96 2.77 9.40 18.33
N ASN A 97 2.87 8.09 18.14
CA ASN A 97 4.07 7.30 18.45
C ASN A 97 5.24 7.51 17.47
N GLY A 98 5.09 8.40 16.48
CA GLY A 98 6.10 8.74 15.50
C GLY A 98 6.13 7.85 14.26
N SER A 99 5.32 6.79 14.19
CA SER A 99 5.23 5.95 12.98
C SER A 99 4.61 6.73 11.82
N VAL A 100 5.17 6.55 10.62
CA VAL A 100 4.68 7.16 9.39
C VAL A 100 4.06 6.07 8.53
N GLN A 101 2.91 6.33 7.94
CA GLN A 101 2.21 5.41 7.04
C GLN A 101 2.00 6.08 5.68
N LEU A 102 2.38 5.37 4.62
CA LEU A 102 2.07 5.72 3.23
C LEU A 102 0.97 4.77 2.75
N LEU A 103 -0.06 5.31 2.11
CA LEU A 103 -1.24 4.58 1.65
C LEU A 103 -1.56 4.92 0.19
N TRP A 104 -1.47 3.94 -0.71
CA TRP A 104 -1.97 4.05 -2.06
C TRP A 104 -3.34 3.38 -2.14
N SER A 105 -4.38 4.19 -2.32
CA SER A 105 -5.75 3.70 -2.44
C SER A 105 -6.10 3.43 -3.89
N TYR A 106 -6.62 2.23 -4.18
CA TYR A 106 -7.14 1.84 -5.48
C TYR A 106 -8.59 1.38 -5.32
N PRO A 107 -9.36 1.22 -6.42
CA PRO A 107 -10.73 0.69 -6.33
C PRO A 107 -10.79 -0.65 -5.56
N ASN A 108 -9.88 -1.58 -5.87
CA ASN A 108 -9.92 -2.95 -5.36
C ASN A 108 -8.98 -3.19 -4.17
N GLY A 109 -8.44 -2.15 -3.54
CA GLY A 109 -7.53 -2.35 -2.42
C GLY A 109 -6.77 -1.13 -1.97
N VAL A 110 -5.83 -1.37 -1.06
CA VAL A 110 -4.87 -0.37 -0.56
C VAL A 110 -3.50 -1.01 -0.45
N ASP A 111 -2.50 -0.42 -1.10
CA ASP A 111 -1.11 -0.74 -0.77
C ASP A 111 -0.67 0.17 0.37
N TRP A 112 0.02 -0.39 1.35
CA TRP A 112 0.45 0.36 2.52
C TRP A 112 1.90 0.06 2.87
N LEU A 113 2.55 1.09 3.41
CA LEU A 113 3.92 1.03 3.89
C LEU A 113 3.99 1.73 5.24
N LYS A 114 4.45 1.01 6.26
CA LYS A 114 4.61 1.50 7.62
C LYS A 114 6.09 1.69 7.95
N LEU A 115 6.42 2.89 8.39
CA LEU A 115 7.75 3.35 8.72
C LEU A 115 7.84 3.71 10.21
N SER A 116 9.03 3.59 10.79
CA SER A 116 9.33 4.10 12.13
C SER A 116 10.71 4.73 12.19
N PHE A 117 10.85 5.69 13.09
CA PHE A 117 12.15 6.28 13.38
C PHE A 117 12.99 5.36 14.25
N SER A 118 14.25 5.19 13.88
CA SER A 118 15.29 4.56 14.70
C SER A 118 16.59 5.33 14.47
N ASN A 119 17.32 5.67 15.53
CA ASN A 119 18.62 6.37 15.42
C ASN A 119 18.63 7.63 14.53
N GLY A 120 17.51 8.36 14.45
CA GLY A 120 17.39 9.59 13.65
C GLY A 120 17.12 9.38 12.16
N GLU A 121 16.95 8.14 11.71
CA GLU A 121 16.57 7.77 10.35
C GLU A 121 15.20 7.06 10.32
N LEU A 122 14.59 7.00 9.14
CA LEU A 122 13.28 6.38 8.92
C LEU A 122 13.47 4.99 8.29
N TYR A 123 12.90 3.96 8.89
CA TYR A 123 13.06 2.56 8.46
C TYR A 123 11.72 1.90 8.17
N LEU A 124 11.73 0.94 7.23
CA LEU A 124 10.60 0.05 6.99
C LEU A 124 10.34 -0.85 8.20
N VAL A 125 9.12 -0.78 8.72
CA VAL A 125 8.62 -1.69 9.76
C VAL A 125 7.89 -2.85 9.12
N ASN A 126 6.97 -2.51 8.22
CA ASN A 126 6.11 -3.47 7.55
C ASN A 126 5.52 -2.83 6.28
N ALA A 127 5.10 -3.66 5.33
CA ALA A 127 4.36 -3.24 4.15
C ALA A 127 3.41 -4.35 3.71
N GLY A 128 2.38 -4.00 2.95
CA GLY A 128 1.43 -4.98 2.47
C GLY A 128 0.37 -4.40 1.56
N LYS A 129 -0.55 -5.27 1.15
CA LYS A 129 -1.70 -4.97 0.31
C LYS A 129 -2.95 -5.46 1.01
N GLU A 130 -3.92 -4.60 1.20
CA GLU A 130 -5.29 -5.01 1.46
C GLU A 130 -6.01 -5.12 0.12
N LEU A 131 -6.61 -6.26 -0.16
CA LEU A 131 -7.36 -6.55 -1.36
C LEU A 131 -8.82 -6.65 -0.98
N ARG A 132 -9.66 -5.79 -1.55
CA ARG A 132 -11.10 -5.82 -1.33
C ARG A 132 -11.71 -6.90 -2.21
N LEU A 133 -12.46 -7.79 -1.59
CA LEU A 133 -13.24 -8.80 -2.29
C LEU A 133 -14.67 -8.28 -2.51
N PRO A 134 -15.44 -8.86 -3.45
CA PRO A 134 -16.86 -8.58 -3.57
C PRO A 134 -17.58 -8.80 -2.24
N VAL A 135 -18.49 -7.88 -1.90
CA VAL A 135 -19.23 -7.94 -0.63
C VAL A 135 -20.04 -9.22 -0.57
N SER A 136 -19.82 -10.00 0.49
CA SER A 136 -20.62 -11.17 0.81
C SER A 136 -21.45 -10.96 2.07
N LEU A 137 -22.69 -11.44 2.04
CA LEU A 137 -23.59 -11.50 3.19
C LEU A 137 -23.61 -12.90 3.82
N VAL A 138 -22.77 -13.80 3.33
CA VAL A 138 -22.66 -15.16 3.84
C VAL A 138 -21.79 -15.17 5.09
N GLU A 139 -22.32 -15.74 6.17
CA GLU A 139 -21.56 -15.92 7.40
C GLU A 139 -20.26 -16.70 7.16
N GLY A 140 -19.14 -16.15 7.63
CA GLY A 140 -17.82 -16.74 7.52
C GLY A 140 -17.05 -16.39 6.24
N GLU A 141 -17.67 -15.74 5.25
CA GLU A 141 -16.95 -15.19 4.10
C GLU A 141 -16.30 -13.84 4.46
N VAL A 142 -15.06 -13.64 4.00
CA VAL A 142 -14.31 -12.40 4.22
C VAL A 142 -14.53 -11.43 3.08
N ASN A 143 -14.53 -10.13 3.38
CA ASN A 143 -14.64 -9.06 2.39
C ASN A 143 -13.28 -8.47 2.00
N SER A 144 -12.19 -8.96 2.60
CA SER A 144 -10.84 -8.52 2.29
C SER A 144 -9.82 -9.61 2.56
N LEU A 145 -8.73 -9.58 1.80
CA LEU A 145 -7.51 -10.35 2.07
C LEU A 145 -6.37 -9.37 2.34
N VAL A 146 -5.52 -9.69 3.30
CA VAL A 146 -4.32 -8.91 3.57
C VAL A 146 -3.10 -9.73 3.17
N LEU A 147 -2.36 -9.21 2.19
CA LEU A 147 -1.03 -9.69 1.83
C LEU A 147 0.00 -8.82 2.53
N VAL A 148 1.04 -9.43 3.06
CA VAL A 148 2.08 -8.79 3.86
C VAL A 148 3.43 -9.12 3.28
N ASN A 149 4.32 -8.14 3.24
CA ASN A 149 5.68 -8.36 2.77
C ASN A 149 6.39 -9.36 3.69
N VAL A 150 6.93 -10.45 3.12
CA VAL A 150 7.53 -11.58 3.84
C VAL A 150 8.79 -11.20 4.61
N ALA A 151 9.44 -10.08 4.27
CA ALA A 151 10.55 -9.52 5.04
C ALA A 151 10.10 -8.89 6.39
N LYS A 152 8.90 -9.27 6.88
CA LYS A 152 8.35 -8.93 8.21
C LYS A 152 9.45 -8.81 9.25
N GLY A 153 9.62 -7.61 9.80
CA GLY A 153 10.41 -7.43 11.02
C GLY A 153 11.91 -7.30 10.84
N SER A 154 12.47 -7.19 9.63
CA SER A 154 13.83 -6.67 9.48
C SER A 154 13.76 -5.14 9.51
N SER A 155 13.84 -4.55 10.70
CA SER A 155 13.94 -3.10 10.98
C SER A 155 15.19 -2.44 10.41
N THR A 156 15.71 -2.94 9.28
CA THR A 156 17.03 -2.64 8.74
C THR A 156 16.97 -1.96 7.38
N VAL A 157 15.82 -1.91 6.69
CA VAL A 157 15.75 -1.27 5.38
C VAL A 157 15.50 0.23 5.58
N PRO A 158 16.49 1.10 5.33
CA PRO A 158 16.30 2.54 5.44
C PRO A 158 15.32 3.01 4.35
N PHE A 159 14.54 4.04 4.65
CA PHE A 159 13.56 4.62 3.73
C PHE A 159 14.17 4.94 2.36
N SER A 160 15.42 5.41 2.32
CA SER A 160 16.16 5.73 1.09
C SER A 160 16.46 4.54 0.18
N LYS A 161 16.37 3.30 0.71
CA LYS A 161 16.65 2.06 -0.03
C LYS A 161 15.37 1.33 -0.47
N ILE A 162 14.20 1.82 -0.08
CA ILE A 162 12.94 1.16 -0.38
C ILE A 162 12.58 1.38 -1.87
N ASN A 163 12.38 0.30 -2.60
CA ASN A 163 11.85 0.34 -3.95
C ASN A 163 10.42 -0.24 -3.95
N ARG A 164 9.46 0.47 -4.56
CA ARG A 164 8.04 0.08 -4.57
C ARG A 164 7.83 -1.28 -5.21
N ASP A 165 8.45 -1.51 -6.36
CA ASP A 165 8.29 -2.74 -7.13
C ASP A 165 8.83 -3.96 -6.39
N GLN A 166 9.87 -3.78 -5.57
CA GLN A 166 10.41 -4.85 -4.72
C GLN A 166 9.52 -5.13 -3.50
N VAL A 167 9.00 -4.09 -2.84
CA VAL A 167 8.18 -4.25 -1.63
C VAL A 167 6.83 -4.88 -1.93
N PHE A 168 6.26 -4.60 -3.09
CA PHE A 168 4.95 -5.07 -3.49
C PHE A 168 5.00 -6.19 -4.54
N ASP A 169 6.19 -6.72 -4.84
CA ASP A 169 6.36 -7.84 -5.76
C ASP A 169 5.60 -9.07 -5.27
N LYS A 170 5.03 -9.82 -6.21
CA LYS A 170 4.27 -11.05 -5.93
C LYS A 170 5.09 -12.16 -5.25
N ASN A 171 6.41 -12.14 -5.36
CA ASN A 171 7.30 -13.07 -4.67
C ASN A 171 7.67 -12.59 -3.27
N ALA A 172 7.50 -11.29 -2.99
CA ALA A 172 7.79 -10.67 -1.71
C ALA A 172 6.58 -10.65 -0.78
N LEU A 173 5.40 -11.09 -1.20
CA LEU A 173 4.17 -11.06 -0.42
C LEU A 173 3.75 -12.46 0.04
N SER A 174 3.19 -12.56 1.24
CA SER A 174 2.48 -13.73 1.73
C SER A 174 1.10 -13.35 2.24
N LEU A 175 0.18 -14.30 2.28
CA LEU A 175 -1.11 -14.12 2.94
C LEU A 175 -0.90 -13.97 4.45
N GLU A 176 -1.57 -13.01 5.08
CA GLU A 176 -1.60 -12.91 6.53
C GLU A 176 -2.26 -14.18 7.14
N PRO A 177 -1.76 -14.73 8.26
CA PRO A 177 -2.38 -15.89 8.88
C PRO A 177 -3.85 -15.63 9.25
N GLY A 178 -4.73 -16.57 8.90
CA GLY A 178 -6.15 -16.47 9.21
C GLY A 178 -6.96 -17.59 8.58
N SER A 179 -8.27 -17.56 8.81
CA SER A 179 -9.23 -18.43 8.14
C SER A 179 -10.05 -17.59 7.19
N PHE A 180 -9.88 -17.83 5.88
CA PHE A 180 -10.49 -17.03 4.84
C PHE A 180 -11.39 -17.91 4.00
N ALA A 181 -12.67 -17.56 3.91
CA ALA A 181 -13.58 -18.11 2.91
C ALA A 181 -14.03 -16.98 1.99
N ALA A 182 -14.17 -17.27 0.70
CA ALA A 182 -14.64 -16.30 -0.28
C ALA A 182 -15.40 -17.01 -1.40
N ALA A 183 -16.25 -16.27 -2.09
CA ALA A 183 -16.84 -16.70 -3.35
C ALA A 183 -15.91 -16.37 -4.52
N VAL A 184 -15.89 -17.21 -5.54
CA VAL A 184 -15.28 -16.91 -6.83
C VAL A 184 -16.03 -15.73 -7.48
N SER A 185 -15.29 -14.70 -7.90
CA SER A 185 -15.85 -13.47 -8.47
C SER A 185 -16.03 -13.55 -10.00
N GLN A 186 -15.16 -14.31 -10.66
CA GLN A 186 -15.14 -14.48 -12.12
C GLN A 186 -16.11 -15.54 -12.61
N ASP A 187 -16.63 -15.37 -13.82
CA ASP A 187 -17.49 -16.37 -14.48
C ASP A 187 -16.78 -17.73 -14.64
N LYS A 188 -15.45 -17.70 -14.78
CA LYS A 188 -14.61 -18.90 -14.89
C LYS A 188 -13.24 -18.69 -14.26
N ALA A 189 -13.03 -19.28 -13.09
CA ALA A 189 -11.73 -19.33 -12.42
C ALA A 189 -11.00 -20.64 -12.75
N THR A 190 -9.91 -20.55 -13.51
CA THR A 190 -9.13 -21.73 -13.93
C THR A 190 -8.40 -22.36 -12.75
N LEU A 191 -8.39 -23.69 -12.67
CA LEU A 191 -7.69 -24.43 -11.62
C LEU A 191 -6.29 -24.85 -12.08
N TYR A 192 -5.32 -24.75 -11.17
CA TYR A 192 -3.92 -25.07 -11.37
C TYR A 192 -3.42 -26.08 -10.34
N ILE A 193 -2.42 -26.88 -10.72
CA ILE A 193 -1.78 -27.86 -9.82
C ILE A 193 -0.77 -27.16 -8.89
N ASP A 194 -0.11 -26.12 -9.38
CA ASP A 194 0.86 -25.29 -8.65
C ASP A 194 0.59 -23.79 -8.90
N ALA A 195 1.28 -22.90 -8.17
CA ALA A 195 1.22 -21.45 -8.32
C ALA A 195 1.96 -20.97 -9.58
N SER A 196 1.59 -21.51 -10.75
CA SER A 196 2.23 -21.23 -12.03
C SER A 196 1.30 -21.48 -13.20
N GLU A 197 1.34 -20.57 -14.18
CA GLU A 197 0.59 -20.68 -15.43
C GLU A 197 0.84 -21.99 -16.19
N GLY A 198 2.05 -22.55 -16.10
CA GLY A 198 2.41 -23.81 -16.74
C GLY A 198 1.72 -25.05 -16.15
N SER A 199 1.06 -24.93 -15.00
CA SER A 199 0.43 -26.04 -14.27
C SER A 199 -1.10 -26.09 -14.42
N ARG A 200 -1.61 -25.40 -15.44
CA ARG A 200 -3.04 -25.28 -15.74
C ARG A 200 -3.72 -26.64 -15.91
N THR A 201 -4.89 -26.80 -15.29
CA THR A 201 -5.75 -27.98 -15.49
C THR A 201 -6.90 -27.68 -16.46
N LYS A 202 -7.66 -28.72 -16.82
CA LYS A 202 -8.92 -28.55 -17.56
C LYS A 202 -10.10 -28.12 -16.66
N GLY A 203 -9.93 -28.18 -15.34
CA GLY A 203 -10.96 -27.84 -14.36
C GLY A 203 -11.04 -26.34 -14.13
N TYR A 204 -12.23 -25.89 -13.71
CA TYR A 204 -12.50 -24.52 -13.33
C TYR A 204 -13.58 -24.47 -12.25
N LEU A 205 -13.61 -23.37 -11.52
CA LEU A 205 -14.73 -22.94 -10.69
C LEU A 205 -15.51 -21.85 -11.44
N ILE A 206 -16.77 -21.69 -11.07
CA ILE A 206 -17.63 -20.63 -11.61
C ILE A 206 -17.94 -19.59 -10.54
N LYS A 207 -18.43 -18.44 -10.98
CA LYS A 207 -18.86 -17.36 -10.10
C LYS A 207 -19.82 -17.86 -9.03
N GLY A 208 -19.55 -17.49 -7.78
CA GLY A 208 -20.33 -17.91 -6.62
C GLY A 208 -19.89 -19.22 -5.97
N ASP A 209 -19.03 -20.02 -6.61
CA ASP A 209 -18.44 -21.19 -5.97
C ASP A 209 -17.64 -20.76 -4.74
N ARG A 210 -17.88 -21.43 -3.61
CA ARG A 210 -17.23 -21.12 -2.34
C ARG A 210 -15.90 -21.84 -2.20
N VAL A 211 -14.91 -21.11 -1.73
CA VAL A 211 -13.56 -21.63 -1.51
C VAL A 211 -13.03 -21.18 -0.16
N ARG A 212 -12.26 -22.06 0.48
CA ARG A 212 -11.40 -21.69 1.61
C ARG A 212 -10.01 -21.34 1.08
N ILE A 213 -9.53 -20.14 1.34
CA ILE A 213 -8.21 -19.67 0.91
C ILE A 213 -7.19 -20.04 1.98
N LEU A 214 -6.10 -20.69 1.56
CA LEU A 214 -5.12 -21.31 2.43
C LEU A 214 -3.75 -20.63 2.39
N GLU A 215 -3.35 -20.16 1.21
CA GLU A 215 -2.01 -19.65 0.95
C GLU A 215 -2.04 -18.69 -0.24
N TYR A 216 -1.11 -17.73 -0.26
CA TYR A 216 -0.80 -16.92 -1.43
C TYR A 216 0.63 -17.20 -1.88
N ARG A 217 0.84 -17.31 -3.20
CA ARG A 217 2.17 -17.44 -3.80
C ARG A 217 2.16 -16.95 -5.24
N PHE A 218 3.08 -16.06 -5.60
CA PHE A 218 3.36 -15.64 -6.98
C PHE A 218 2.13 -15.14 -7.78
N GLY A 219 1.16 -14.52 -7.10
CA GLY A 219 -0.09 -14.07 -7.71
C GLY A 219 -1.20 -15.11 -7.75
N PHE A 220 -1.01 -16.28 -7.13
CA PHE A 220 -2.01 -17.33 -7.01
C PHE A 220 -2.45 -17.52 -5.56
N LEU A 221 -3.68 -18.00 -5.40
CA LEU A 221 -4.23 -18.44 -4.13
C LEU A 221 -4.39 -19.96 -4.13
N LYS A 222 -3.85 -20.62 -3.10
CA LYS A 222 -4.16 -22.01 -2.83
C LYS A 222 -5.51 -22.06 -2.15
N ILE A 223 -6.43 -22.83 -2.71
CA ILE A 223 -7.80 -22.97 -2.24
C ILE A 223 -8.12 -24.42 -1.90
N ALA A 224 -9.03 -24.60 -0.96
CA ALA A 224 -9.78 -25.84 -0.76
C ALA A 224 -11.25 -25.62 -1.13
N TYR A 225 -11.82 -26.53 -1.91
CA TYR A 225 -13.22 -26.49 -2.32
C TYR A 225 -13.81 -27.90 -2.37
N GLU A 226 -15.12 -28.00 -2.24
CA GLU A 226 -15.84 -29.26 -2.37
C GLU A 226 -16.19 -29.51 -3.85
N SER A 227 -15.74 -30.64 -4.38
CA SER A 227 -16.10 -31.07 -5.72
C SER A 227 -17.54 -31.57 -5.79
N LYS A 228 -18.08 -31.75 -7.00
CA LYS A 228 -19.42 -32.31 -7.20
C LYS A 228 -19.64 -33.70 -6.58
N SER A 229 -18.57 -34.45 -6.30
CA SER A 229 -18.64 -35.75 -5.63
C SER A 229 -18.51 -35.67 -4.11
N GLY A 230 -18.48 -34.47 -3.52
CA GLY A 230 -18.29 -34.25 -2.09
C GLY A 230 -16.84 -34.35 -1.60
N ALA A 231 -15.89 -34.62 -2.49
CA ALA A 231 -14.47 -34.68 -2.10
C ALA A 231 -13.89 -33.26 -2.01
N VAL A 232 -13.16 -32.98 -0.93
CA VAL A 232 -12.42 -31.72 -0.77
C VAL A 232 -11.13 -31.78 -1.60
N LEU A 233 -10.99 -30.85 -2.53
CA LEU A 233 -9.83 -30.74 -3.41
C LEU A 233 -9.03 -29.48 -3.12
N HIS A 234 -7.70 -29.60 -3.22
CA HIS A 234 -6.78 -28.48 -3.06
C HIS A 234 -6.19 -28.11 -4.42
N ARG A 235 -6.38 -26.86 -4.85
CA ARG A 235 -5.89 -26.35 -6.13
C ARG A 235 -5.43 -24.90 -5.99
N TRP A 236 -4.74 -24.40 -7.00
CA TRP A 236 -4.41 -22.99 -7.12
C TRP A 236 -5.36 -22.30 -8.10
N VAL A 237 -5.67 -21.03 -7.85
CA VAL A 237 -6.37 -20.11 -8.74
C VAL A 237 -5.60 -18.81 -8.81
N GLU A 238 -5.72 -18.05 -9.90
CA GLU A 238 -5.17 -16.69 -9.93
C GLU A 238 -5.84 -15.82 -8.86
N LEU A 239 -5.10 -14.91 -8.25
CA LEU A 239 -5.64 -13.96 -7.27
C LEU A 239 -6.83 -13.17 -7.81
N SER A 240 -6.80 -12.82 -9.11
CA SER A 240 -7.89 -12.15 -9.83
C SER A 240 -9.22 -12.91 -9.80
N SER A 241 -9.20 -14.22 -9.50
CA SER A 241 -10.39 -15.08 -9.50
C SER A 241 -11.34 -14.83 -8.33
N VAL A 242 -10.88 -14.13 -7.29
CA VAL A 242 -11.69 -13.83 -6.08
C VAL A 242 -11.85 -12.32 -5.83
N ILE A 243 -11.16 -11.48 -6.60
CA ILE A 243 -11.26 -10.00 -6.55
C ILE A 243 -12.34 -9.53 -7.51
#